data_AF-A0A7S2M0Z4-F1
#
_entry.id   AF-A0A7S2M0Z4-F1
#
_cell.length_a   1.000
_cell.length_b   1.000
_cell.length_c   1.000
_cell.angle_alpha   90.00
_cell.angle_beta   90.00
_cell.angle_gamma   90.00
#
_symmetry.space_group_name_H-M   'P 1'
#
loop_
_entity.id
_entity.type
_entity.pdbx_description
1 polymer ?
#
loop_
_entity_poly.entity_id
_entity_poly.type
_entity_poly.pdbx_seq_one_letter_code
_entity_poly.pdbx_strand_id
1 'polypeptide(L)'
;AHRPLRRFARMCCLTAALPHIEAVRFFLELPPKMDFRGAGYGDADIWAVAAVLPSNSTFNLEAVDLGENARLTDHSVTAMLDALATDHMETLRSISLDRCANLGN
;
A
#
# COMPACT_ATOMS: atom_id res chain seq x y z
N ALA A 1 5.71 -21.21 -0.15
CA ALA A 1 6.09 -19.99 -0.89
C ALA A 1 5.14 -18.87 -0.51
N HIS A 2 5.64 -17.74 0.00
CA HIS A 2 4.82 -16.56 0.34
C HIS A 2 4.10 -16.06 -0.91
N ARG A 3 2.82 -16.44 -1.05
CA ARG A 3 1.96 -16.02 -2.18
C ARG A 3 1.91 -14.49 -2.35
N PRO A 4 1.88 -13.67 -1.28
CA PRO A 4 1.93 -12.21 -1.39
C PRO A 4 3.19 -11.68 -2.05
N LEU A 5 4.39 -12.08 -1.58
CA LEU A 5 5.67 -11.63 -2.15
C LEU A 5 5.83 -11.99 -3.63
N ARG A 6 5.40 -13.19 -4.04
CA ARG A 6 5.45 -13.58 -5.46
C ARG A 6 4.52 -12.72 -6.32
N ARG A 7 3.34 -12.38 -5.82
CA ARG A 7 2.40 -11.48 -6.51
C ARG A 7 2.96 -10.07 -6.56
N PHE A 8 3.50 -9.57 -5.45
CA PHE A 8 4.12 -8.25 -5.37
C PHE A 8 5.27 -8.09 -6.36
N ALA A 9 6.22 -9.04 -6.39
CA ALA A 9 7.33 -9.02 -7.35
C ALA A 9 6.82 -9.00 -8.80
N ARG A 10 5.77 -9.76 -9.12
CA ARG A 10 5.15 -9.74 -10.44
C ARG A 10 4.54 -8.37 -10.76
N MET A 11 3.85 -7.75 -9.80
CA MET A 11 3.26 -6.43 -9.99
C MET A 11 4.30 -5.33 -10.18
N CYS A 12 5.41 -5.36 -9.43
CA CYS A 12 6.52 -4.44 -9.63
C CYS A 12 7.06 -4.51 -11.07
N CYS A 13 7.20 -5.72 -11.64
CA CYS A 13 7.59 -5.88 -13.04
C CYS A 13 6.57 -5.30 -14.03
N LEU A 14 5.27 -5.33 -13.72
CA LEU A 14 4.21 -4.85 -14.60
C LEU A 14 4.02 -3.34 -14.53
N THR A 15 4.23 -2.72 -13.36
CA THR A 15 4.03 -1.28 -13.15
C THR A 15 5.32 -0.47 -13.27
N ALA A 16 6.46 -1.12 -13.53
CA ALA A 16 7.78 -0.51 -13.42
C ALA A 16 8.06 0.12 -12.03
N ALA A 17 7.38 -0.36 -10.99
CA ALA A 17 7.61 0.05 -9.62
C ALA A 17 8.91 -0.54 -9.07
N LEU A 18 9.53 0.18 -8.14
CA LEU A 18 10.68 -0.33 -7.41
C LEU A 18 10.18 -1.05 -6.15
N PRO A 19 10.65 -2.28 -5.86
CA PRO A 19 10.26 -2.99 -4.66
C PRO A 19 10.94 -2.34 -3.44
N HIS A 20 10.25 -1.41 -2.78
CA HIS A 20 10.66 -0.83 -1.51
C HIS A 20 10.74 -1.90 -0.41
N ILE A 21 11.73 -1.77 0.48
CA ILE A 21 11.99 -2.76 1.52
C ILE A 21 10.84 -2.83 2.52
N GLU A 22 10.13 -1.73 2.73
CA GLU A 22 8.98 -1.58 3.59
C GLU A 22 7.81 -2.44 3.09
N ALA A 23 7.50 -2.40 1.79
CA ALA A 23 6.51 -3.29 1.19
C ALA A 23 6.92 -4.77 1.30
N VAL A 24 8.20 -5.07 1.07
CA VAL A 24 8.71 -6.45 1.21
C VAL A 24 8.53 -6.96 2.64
N ARG A 25 8.89 -6.15 3.66
CA ARG A 25 8.69 -6.48 5.08
C ARG A 25 7.21 -6.67 5.40
N PHE A 26 6.36 -5.75 4.96
CA PHE A 26 4.92 -5.84 5.14
C PHE A 26 4.36 -7.15 4.57
N PHE A 27 4.69 -7.52 3.33
CA PHE A 27 4.18 -8.75 2.72
C PHE A 27 4.81 -10.04 3.27
N LEU A 28 5.92 -9.94 3.99
CA LEU A 28 6.55 -11.07 4.68
C LEU A 28 5.85 -11.35 6.02
N GLU A 29 5.57 -10.30 6.78
CA GLU A 29 5.12 -10.38 8.18
C GLU A 29 3.61 -10.17 8.35
N LEU A 30 2.97 -9.48 7.39
CA LEU A 30 1.56 -9.08 7.41
C LEU A 30 1.12 -8.49 8.76
N PRO A 31 1.82 -7.45 9.26
CA PRO A 31 1.43 -6.80 10.51
C PRO A 31 0.11 -6.02 10.37
N PRO A 32 -0.60 -5.74 11.48
CA PRO A 32 -1.82 -4.93 11.44
C PRO A 32 -1.63 -3.48 10.98
N LYS A 33 -0.39 -2.98 10.91
CA LYS A 33 -0.05 -1.64 10.43
C LYS A 33 0.83 -1.73 9.18
N MET A 34 0.38 -1.12 8.10
CA MET A 34 1.20 -0.81 6.93
C MET A 34 1.84 0.56 7.13
N ASP A 35 3.16 0.61 7.31
CA ASP A 35 3.92 1.84 7.57
C ASP A 35 4.90 2.13 6.43
N PHE A 36 4.48 2.99 5.49
CA PHE A 36 5.27 3.44 4.34
C PHE A 36 5.56 4.94 4.42
N ARG A 37 5.51 5.52 5.62
CA ARG A 37 5.72 6.96 5.82
C ARG A 37 7.09 7.39 5.31
N GLY A 38 7.12 8.40 4.46
CA GLY A 38 8.37 9.00 3.98
C GLY A 38 9.31 8.04 3.24
N ALA A 39 8.85 6.85 2.85
CA ALA A 39 9.67 5.85 2.14
C ALA A 39 9.88 6.21 0.66
N GLY A 40 9.34 7.35 0.22
CA GLY A 40 9.51 7.90 -1.11
C GLY A 40 8.63 7.21 -2.14
N TYR A 41 7.50 6.61 -1.75
CA TYR A 41 6.58 5.96 -2.68
C TYR A 41 6.04 6.95 -3.71
N GLY A 42 5.98 6.51 -4.96
CA GLY A 42 5.22 7.16 -6.04
C GLY A 42 4.02 6.33 -6.47
N ASP A 43 3.29 6.83 -7.46
CA ASP A 43 2.03 6.22 -7.89
C ASP A 43 2.15 4.75 -8.31
N ALA A 44 3.16 4.41 -9.12
CA ALA A 44 3.41 3.05 -9.56
C ALA A 44 3.67 2.08 -8.40
N ASP A 45 4.34 2.57 -7.34
CA ASP A 45 4.68 1.78 -6.16
C ASP A 45 3.41 1.44 -5.37
N ILE A 46 2.54 2.43 -5.12
CA ILE A 46 1.27 2.22 -4.41
C ILE A 46 0.32 1.35 -5.20
N TRP A 47 0.28 1.47 -6.52
CA TRP A 47 -0.51 0.56 -7.36
C TRP A 47 -0.04 -0.89 -7.25
N ALA A 48 1.27 -1.12 -7.25
CA ALA A 48 1.82 -2.47 -7.09
C ALA A 48 1.45 -3.07 -5.72
N VAL A 49 1.44 -2.26 -4.66
CA VAL A 49 1.00 -2.67 -3.32
C VAL A 49 -0.51 -2.95 -3.31
N ALA A 50 -1.34 -2.01 -3.76
CA ALA A 50 -2.79 -2.10 -3.72
C ALA A 50 -3.30 -3.35 -4.46
N ALA A 51 -2.71 -3.65 -5.62
CA ALA A 51 -3.07 -4.81 -6.45
C ALA A 51 -2.78 -6.17 -5.80
N VAL A 52 -1.98 -6.22 -4.73
CA VAL A 52 -1.56 -7.48 -4.08
C VAL A 52 -1.85 -7.52 -2.59
N LEU A 53 -2.53 -6.48 -2.06
CA LEU A 53 -3.07 -6.49 -0.71
C LEU A 53 -3.86 -7.80 -0.49
N PRO A 54 -3.58 -8.55 0.59
CA PRO A 54 -4.23 -9.84 0.78
C PRO A 54 -5.72 -9.69 1.07
N SER A 55 -6.56 -10.13 0.13
CA SER A 55 -7.99 -10.29 0.33
C SER A 55 -8.28 -11.65 1.00
N ASN A 56 -8.42 -11.66 2.32
CA ASN A 56 -9.02 -12.76 3.10
C ASN A 56 -9.10 -12.44 4.61
N SER A 57 -10.09 -13.05 5.27
CA SER A 57 -10.51 -12.89 6.67
C SER A 57 -9.48 -13.21 7.76
N THR A 58 -8.25 -13.59 7.39
CA THR A 58 -7.17 -13.89 8.36
C THR A 58 -6.19 -12.73 8.55
N PHE A 59 -6.20 -11.73 7.66
CA PHE A 59 -5.31 -10.58 7.73
C PHE A 59 -6.09 -9.33 8.18
N ASN A 60 -5.82 -8.86 9.39
CA ASN A 60 -6.48 -7.70 9.98
C ASN A 60 -5.60 -6.46 9.82
N LEU A 61 -5.79 -5.75 8.72
CA LEU A 61 -5.17 -4.43 8.53
C LEU A 61 -5.99 -3.39 9.30
N GLU A 62 -5.37 -2.76 10.29
CA GLU A 62 -6.00 -1.77 11.17
C GLU A 62 -5.56 -0.34 10.84
N ALA A 63 -4.35 -0.17 10.28
CA ALA A 63 -3.80 1.14 10.00
C ALA A 63 -2.91 1.16 8.76
N VAL A 64 -3.01 2.23 7.97
CA VAL A 64 -2.16 2.51 6.81
C VAL A 64 -1.57 3.91 6.94
N ASP A 65 -0.25 4.03 6.88
CA ASP A 65 0.46 5.31 6.88
C ASP A 65 1.22 5.48 5.56
N LEU A 66 0.74 6.37 4.70
CA LEU A 66 1.39 6.78 3.46
C LEU A 66 1.86 8.24 3.53
N GLY A 67 1.90 8.83 4.72
CA GLY A 67 2.27 10.23 4.90
C GLY A 67 3.70 10.54 4.44
N GLU A 68 3.99 11.81 4.21
CA GLU A 68 5.31 12.31 3.80
C GLU A 68 5.83 11.73 2.47
N ASN A 69 4.97 11.12 1.66
CA ASN A 69 5.33 10.67 0.31
C ASN A 69 4.97 11.75 -0.73
N ALA A 70 5.94 12.61 -1.02
CA ALA A 70 5.75 13.76 -1.91
C ALA A 70 5.39 13.41 -3.36
N ARG A 71 5.57 12.15 -3.78
CA ARG A 71 5.30 11.69 -5.16
C ARG A 71 3.93 11.05 -5.35
N LEU A 72 3.11 10.96 -4.29
CA LEU A 72 1.75 10.44 -4.39
C LEU A 72 0.78 11.49 -4.91
N THR A 73 -0.08 11.08 -5.83
CA THR A 73 -1.18 11.87 -6.37
C THR A 73 -2.53 11.29 -5.97
N ASP A 74 -3.61 12.03 -6.22
CA ASP A 74 -4.98 11.58 -5.98
C ASP A 74 -5.30 10.25 -6.69
N HIS A 75 -4.66 10.00 -7.83
CA HIS A 75 -4.88 8.80 -8.61
C HIS A 75 -4.39 7.52 -7.89
N SER A 76 -3.20 7.57 -7.29
CA SER A 76 -2.66 6.41 -6.57
C SER A 76 -3.29 6.22 -5.22
N VAL A 77 -3.60 7.32 -4.52
CA VAL A 77 -4.31 7.27 -3.25
C VAL A 77 -5.73 6.72 -3.43
N THR A 78 -6.46 7.13 -4.46
CA THR A 78 -7.80 6.59 -4.75
C THR A 78 -7.74 5.08 -4.99
N ALA A 79 -6.81 4.60 -5.81
CA ALA A 79 -6.64 3.18 -6.06
C ALA A 79 -6.33 2.37 -4.79
N MET A 80 -5.55 2.94 -3.87
CA MET A 80 -5.30 2.32 -2.57
C MET A 80 -6.56 2.29 -1.69
N LEU A 81 -7.29 3.41 -1.62
CA LEU A 81 -8.52 3.50 -0.86
C LEU A 81 -9.58 2.52 -1.36
N ASP A 82 -9.72 2.34 -2.68
CA ASP A 82 -10.64 1.37 -3.27
C ASP A 82 -10.27 -0.08 -2.90
N ALA A 83 -8.98 -0.42 -2.93
CA ALA A 83 -8.49 -1.73 -2.50
C ALA A 83 -8.78 -1.99 -1.01
N LEU A 84 -8.53 -0.98 -0.16
CA LEU A 84 -8.82 -1.05 1.27
C LEU A 84 -10.32 -1.15 1.55
N ALA A 85 -11.14 -0.41 0.80
CA ALA A 85 -12.59 -0.41 0.95
C ALA A 85 -13.24 -1.76 0.58
N THR A 86 -12.60 -2.52 -0.31
CA THR A 86 -13.13 -3.81 -0.76
C THR A 86 -12.95 -4.91 0.29
N ASP A 87 -11.78 -4.97 0.93
CA ASP A 87 -11.37 -6.13 1.72
C ASP A 87 -11.05 -5.85 3.19
N HIS A 88 -10.96 -4.58 3.61
CA HIS A 88 -10.46 -4.20 4.94
C HIS A 88 -11.36 -3.21 5.72
N MET A 89 -12.56 -2.88 5.24
CA MET A 89 -13.41 -1.88 5.92
C MET A 89 -13.81 -2.25 7.35
N GLU A 90 -13.95 -3.53 7.67
CA GLU A 90 -14.35 -3.94 9.03
C GLU A 90 -13.23 -3.80 10.05
N THR A 91 -11.96 -3.85 9.61
CA THR A 91 -10.79 -3.81 10.48
C THR A 91 -10.05 -2.48 10.45
N LEU A 92 -10.11 -1.75 9.35
CA LEU A 92 -9.35 -0.54 9.12
C LEU A 92 -9.90 0.62 9.96
N ARG A 93 -9.04 1.19 10.80
CA ARG A 93 -9.38 2.28 11.73
C ARG A 93 -8.77 3.61 11.36
N SER A 94 -7.67 3.60 10.62
CA SER A 94 -6.95 4.82 10.29
C SER A 94 -6.19 4.73 8.97
N ILE A 95 -6.19 5.85 8.24
CA ILE A 95 -5.39 6.06 7.05
C ILE A 95 -4.74 7.43 7.19
N SER A 96 -3.40 7.50 7.16
CA SER A 96 -2.66 8.76 7.17
C SER A 96 -2.15 9.10 5.78
N LEU A 97 -2.44 10.32 5.34
CA LEU A 97 -2.02 10.93 4.08
C LEU A 97 -1.41 12.32 4.32
N ASP A 98 -0.94 12.58 5.54
CA ASP A 98 -0.41 13.88 5.93
C ASP A 98 0.87 14.22 5.16
N ARG A 99 1.06 15.51 4.83
CA ARG A 99 2.27 16.01 4.16
C ARG A 99 2.57 15.36 2.80
N CYS A 100 1.57 14.81 2.12
CA CYS A 100 1.67 14.42 0.72
C CYS A 100 1.42 15.66 -0.17
N ALA A 101 2.48 16.25 -0.69
CA ALA A 101 2.46 17.57 -1.34
C ALA A 101 1.57 17.68 -2.59
N ASN A 102 1.25 16.56 -3.23
CA ASN A 102 0.53 16.50 -4.51
C ASN A 102 -0.91 15.97 -4.38
N LEU A 103 -1.46 15.85 -3.16
CA LEU A 103 -2.87 15.47 -2.97
C LEU A 103 -3.79 16.69 -2.96
N GLY A 104 -4.94 16.57 -3.63
CA GLY A 104 -5.96 17.63 -3.74
C GLY A 104 -5.62 18.76 -4.70
N ASN A 105 -4.68 18.53 -5.63
CA ASN A 105 -4.27 19.48 -6.68
C ASN A 105 -4.96 19.21 -8.03
#